data_AF-A0A1Y5DG62-F1
#
_entry.id   AF-A0A1Y5DG62-F1
#
_cell.length_a   1.000
_cell.length_b   1.000
_cell.length_c   1.000
_cell.angle_alpha   90.00
_cell.angle_beta   90.00
_cell.angle_gamma   90.00
#
_symmetry.space_group_name_H-M   'P 1'
#
loop_
_entity.id
_entity.type
_entity.pdbx_description
1 polymer ?
#
loop_
_entity_poly.entity_id
_entity_poly.type
_entity_poly.pdbx_seq_one_letter_code
_entity_poly.pdbx_strand_id
1 'polypeptide(L)' 'MKYRPCTGGCTHEGSHCNGCGRSHEEVSELNKMVKELAGYCKKMDYKNTDDFANSVATGIYYKLEALNK' A
#
# COMPACT_ATOMS: atom_id res chain seq x y z
N MET A 1 2.21 9.66 13.64
CA MET A 1 1.92 10.43 12.41
C MET A 1 0.58 9.97 11.86
N LYS A 2 -0.24 10.86 11.26
CA LYS A 2 -1.48 10.45 10.58
C LYS A 2 -1.14 10.00 9.16
N TYR A 3 -1.55 8.79 8.78
CA TYR A 3 -1.42 8.30 7.41
C TYR A 3 -2.19 9.20 6.43
N ARG A 4 -1.57 9.51 5.29
CA ARG A 4 -2.17 10.29 4.20
C ARG A 4 -2.01 9.52 2.89
N PRO A 5 -3.10 9.10 2.23
CA PRO A 5 -3.00 8.36 0.98
C PRO A 5 -2.34 9.22 -0.11
N CYS A 6 -1.61 8.58 -1.01
CA CYS A 6 -1.05 9.28 -2.17
C CYS A 6 -2.16 9.60 -3.17
N THR A 7 -2.14 10.82 -3.72
CA THR A 7 -3.09 11.30 -4.73
C THR A 7 -2.63 11.02 -6.17
N GLY A 8 -1.52 10.28 -6.35
CA GLY A 8 -0.90 10.07 -7.66
C GLY A 8 0.05 11.19 -8.10
N GLY A 9 0.07 12.33 -7.39
CA GLY A 9 1.04 13.41 -7.58
C GLY A 9 2.38 13.14 -6.89
N CYS A 10 2.93 11.94 -7.01
CA CYS A 10 4.25 11.64 -6.47
C CYS A 10 5.31 12.48 -7.20
N THR A 11 6.05 13.27 -6.44
CA THR A 11 7.24 13.98 -6.92
C THR A 11 8.48 13.16 -6.62
N HIS A 12 9.54 13.36 -7.41
CA HIS A 12 10.84 12.70 -7.21
C HIS A 12 11.90 13.66 -6.64
N GLU A 13 11.57 14.94 -6.54
CA GLU A 13 12.45 15.98 -6.01
C GLU A 13 12.21 16.18 -4.51
N GLY A 14 13.27 16.49 -3.77
CA GLY A 14 13.23 16.65 -2.31
C GLY A 14 13.16 15.32 -1.54
N SER A 15 12.88 15.40 -0.24
CA SER A 15 12.81 14.24 0.66
C SER A 15 11.38 13.73 0.90
N HIS A 16 10.36 14.47 0.45
CA HIS A 16 8.95 14.20 0.73
C HIS A 16 8.11 14.30 -0.55
N CYS A 17 7.10 13.44 -0.64
CA CYS A 17 6.14 13.43 -1.74
C CYS A 17 5.18 14.62 -1.60
N ASN A 18 5.11 15.49 -2.62
CA ASN A 18 4.21 16.65 -2.59
C ASN A 18 2.72 16.28 -2.60
N GLY A 19 2.36 15.08 -3.09
CA GLY A 19 0.97 14.61 -3.11
C GLY A 19 0.42 14.17 -1.75
N CYS A 20 1.22 13.47 -0.92
CA CYS A 20 0.78 12.98 0.39
C CYS A 20 1.51 13.57 1.60
N GLY A 21 2.61 14.28 1.37
CA GLY A 21 3.47 14.85 2.42
C GLY A 21 4.29 13.83 3.20
N ARG A 22 4.30 12.55 2.79
CA ARG A 22 5.09 11.48 3.42
C ARG A 22 6.51 11.45 2.85
N SER A 23 7.47 10.93 3.61
CA SER A 23 8.85 10.80 3.11
C SER A 23 8.90 9.88 1.90
N HIS A 24 9.86 10.11 1.00
CA HIS A 24 10.06 9.21 -0.14
C HIS A 24 10.43 7.79 0.29
N GLU A 25 11.10 7.64 1.43
CA GLU A 25 11.40 6.35 2.04
C GLU A 25 10.12 5.60 2.42
N GLU A 26 9.23 6.21 3.19
CA GLU A 26 7.94 5.62 3.60
C GLU A 26 7.10 5.24 2.36
N VAL A 27 7.06 6.11 1.37
CA VAL A 27 6.32 5.87 0.11
C VAL A 27 6.96 4.72 -0.68
N SER A 28 8.28 4.63 -0.74
CA SER A 28 9.01 3.58 -1.44
C SER A 28 8.78 2.21 -0.80
N GLU A 29 8.87 2.14 0.53
CA GLU A 29 8.63 0.91 1.29
C GLU A 29 7.19 0.40 1.10
N LEU A 30 6.19 1.29 1.22
CA LEU A 30 4.80 0.91 0.97
C LEU A 30 4.60 0.42 -0.47
N ASN A 31 5.17 1.11 -1.45
CA ASN A 31 5.07 0.71 -2.86
C ASN A 31 5.73 -0.64 -3.13
N LYS A 32 6.82 -0.99 -2.43
CA LYS A 32 7.44 -2.31 -2.54
C LYS A 32 6.49 -3.41 -2.08
N MET A 33 5.83 -3.24 -0.93
CA MET A 33 4.84 -4.19 -0.43
C MET A 33 3.65 -4.34 -1.40
N VAL A 34 3.14 -3.24 -1.94
CA VAL A 34 2.06 -3.26 -2.93
C VAL A 34 2.47 -4.00 -4.21
N LYS A 35 3.69 -3.78 -4.70
CA LYS A 35 4.24 -4.50 -5.87
C LYS A 35 4.37 -6.00 -5.61
N GLU A 36 4.79 -6.41 -4.43
CA GLU A 36 4.89 -7.82 -4.05
C GLU A 36 3.50 -8.49 -4.04
N LEU A 37 2.49 -7.84 -3.48
CA LEU A 37 1.11 -8.33 -3.48
C LEU A 37 0.52 -8.41 -4.89
N ALA A 38 0.75 -7.40 -5.73
CA ALA A 38 0.35 -7.43 -7.13
C ALA A 38 1.07 -8.53 -7.92
N GLY A 39 2.36 -8.73 -7.66
CA GLY A 39 3.15 -9.83 -8.24
C GLY A 39 2.62 -11.20 -7.83
N TYR A 40 2.21 -11.36 -6.57
CA TYR A 40 1.56 -12.58 -6.09
C TYR A 40 0.23 -12.83 -6.80
N CYS A 41 -0.63 -11.82 -6.88
CA CYS A 41 -1.91 -11.90 -7.60
C CYS A 41 -1.71 -12.35 -9.06
N LYS A 42 -0.75 -11.73 -9.76
CA LYS A 42 -0.37 -12.10 -11.12
C LYS A 42 0.17 -13.53 -11.23
N LYS A 43 1.03 -13.95 -10.29
CA LYS A 43 1.60 -15.31 -10.25
C LYS A 43 0.52 -16.37 -10.12
N MET A 44 -0.52 -16.08 -9.34
CA MET A 44 -1.65 -17.00 -9.12
C MET A 44 -2.70 -16.96 -10.23
N ASP A 45 -2.55 -16.05 -11.21
CA ASP A 45 -3.46 -15.84 -12.33
C ASP A 45 -4.92 -15.58 -11.89
N TYR A 46 -5.11 -14.89 -10.75
CA TYR A 46 -6.44 -14.51 -10.28
C TYR A 46 -7.13 -13.61 -11.31
N LYS A 47 -8.37 -13.96 -11.69
CA LYS A 47 -9.18 -13.18 -12.64
C LYS A 47 -10.01 -12.08 -11.96
N ASN A 48 -10.35 -12.27 -10.69
CA ASN A 48 -11.04 -11.33 -9.82
C ASN A 48 -10.03 -10.55 -8.96
N THR A 49 -9.21 -9.72 -9.61
CA THR A 49 -8.11 -8.99 -8.95
C THR A 49 -8.60 -7.97 -7.91
N ASP A 50 -9.82 -7.45 -8.09
CA ASP A 50 -10.52 -6.57 -7.17
C ASP A 50 -10.89 -7.28 -5.86
N ASP A 51 -11.44 -8.49 -5.94
CA ASP A 51 -11.72 -9.32 -4.76
C ASP A 51 -10.43 -9.59 -3.96
N PHE A 52 -9.33 -9.92 -4.65
CA PHE A 52 -8.03 -10.08 -4.01
C PHE A 52 -7.60 -8.81 -3.28
N ALA A 53 -7.64 -7.64 -3.94
CA ALA A 53 -7.26 -6.37 -3.34
C ALA A 53 -8.13 -6.02 -2.12
N ASN A 54 -9.44 -6.22 -2.22
CA ASN A 54 -10.38 -6.01 -1.12
C ASN A 54 -10.10 -6.97 0.06
N SER A 55 -9.80 -8.24 -0.22
CA SER A 55 -9.46 -9.23 0.81
C SER A 55 -8.18 -8.85 1.56
N VAL A 56 -7.18 -8.30 0.87
CA VAL A 56 -5.94 -7.79 1.47
C VAL A 56 -6.24 -6.61 2.40
N ALA A 57 -7.03 -5.64 1.93
CA ALA A 57 -7.43 -4.48 2.74
C ALA A 57 -8.16 -4.93 4.02
N THR A 58 -9.16 -5.81 3.90
CA THR A 58 -9.87 -6.42 5.03
C THR A 58 -8.92 -7.16 5.97
N GLY A 59 -7.97 -7.92 5.42
CA GLY A 59 -6.99 -8.67 6.18
C GLY A 59 -6.03 -7.80 6.99
N ILE A 60 -5.79 -6.54 6.61
CA ILE A 60 -5.01 -5.58 7.40
C ILE A 60 -5.79 -5.19 8.66
N TYR A 61 -7.09 -4.88 8.55
CA TYR A 61 -7.92 -4.51 9.70
C TYR A 61 -7.95 -5.60 10.76
N TYR A 62 -8.21 -6.85 10.38
CA TYR A 62 -8.23 -7.97 11.34
C TYR A 62 -6.89 -8.20 12.03
N LYS A 63 -5.77 -8.01 11.31
CA LYS A 63 -4.43 -8.16 11.91
C LYS A 63 -4.12 -7.02 12.88
N LEU A 64 -4.52 -5.79 12.56
CA LEU A 64 -4.38 -4.66 13.48
C LEU A 64 -5.21 -4.87 14.76
N GLU A 65 -6.45 -5.35 14.63
CA GLU A 65 -7.27 -5.72 15.79
C GLU A 65 -6.61 -6.80 16.65
N ALA A 66 -6.00 -7.81 16.03
CA ALA A 66 -5.28 -8.86 16.75
C ALA A 66 -4.01 -8.37 17.45
N LEU A 67 -3.28 -7.41 16.86
CA LEU A 67 -2.08 -6.81 17.45
C LEU A 67 -2.37 -5.85 18.61
N ASN A 68 -3.60 -5.34 18.69
CA ASN A 68 -4.03 -4.40 19.73
C ASN A 68 -4.68 -5.08 20.95
N LYS A 69 -4.72 -6.42 20.98
CA LYS A 69 -5.20 -7.23 22.11
C LYS A 69 -4.04 -7.66 23.00
#